data_AF-A0A354K6K5-F1
#
_entry.id   AF-A0A354K6K5-F1
#
_cell.length_a   1.000
_cell.length_b   1.000
_cell.length_c   1.000
_cell.angle_alpha   90.00
_cell.angle_beta   90.00
_cell.angle_gamma   90.00
#
_symmetry.space_group_name_H-M   'P 1'
#
loop_
_entity.id
_entity.type
_entity.pdbx_description
1 polymer ?
#
loop_
_entity_poly.entity_id
_entity_poly.type
_entity_poly.pdbx_seq_one_letter_code
_entity_poly.pdbx_strand_id
1 'polypeptide(L)'
;MRGRMRCRKAGEQYMKTGIGMIAVLAAAVCAANLMQTAQDLRTVEQSVIRLHIRANSDSTADQTVKLAVRDALLEHAADWMPQEGDPEARCRALQGHLPEMQETARAALNAAGCGDAVSVSFGETAFPAREYGAVTLPAGTYRAVRVEIGSGEGQNWWCVMYPAMCVPAAAENAAEETLSGGALEIVTQPEKYEVRLKCVEVWRAVVRRIRTASAEMGGGI
;
A
#
# COMPACT_ATOMS: atom_id res chain seq x y z
N MET A 1 56.48 15.11 -34.53
CA MET A 1 55.82 14.04 -33.75
C MET A 1 55.08 14.51 -32.49
N ARG A 2 55.46 15.62 -31.82
CA ARG A 2 54.82 16.06 -30.55
C ARG A 2 53.37 16.59 -30.68
N GLY A 3 52.99 17.19 -31.81
CA GLY A 3 51.63 17.72 -32.03
C GLY A 3 50.54 16.65 -32.14
N ARG A 4 50.83 15.52 -32.79
CA ARG A 4 49.88 14.39 -32.96
C ARG A 4 49.56 13.69 -31.64
N MET A 5 50.51 13.66 -30.71
CA MET A 5 50.36 13.05 -29.38
C MET A 5 49.50 13.93 -28.44
N ARG A 6 49.56 15.26 -28.60
CA ARG A 6 48.80 16.23 -27.79
C ARG A 6 47.32 16.30 -28.20
N CYS A 7 47.02 16.21 -29.50
CA CYS A 7 45.63 16.05 -29.99
C CYS A 7 44.97 14.74 -29.53
N ARG A 8 45.72 13.64 -29.47
CA ARG A 8 45.21 12.33 -29.03
C ARG A 8 44.86 12.30 -27.53
N LYS A 9 45.71 12.91 -26.69
CA LYS A 9 45.44 13.05 -25.24
C LYS A 9 44.28 14.01 -24.94
N ALA A 10 44.13 15.09 -25.71
CA ALA A 10 42.99 15.99 -25.58
C ALA A 10 41.68 15.28 -25.95
N GLY A 11 41.63 14.56 -27.08
CA GLY A 11 40.45 13.78 -27.48
C GLY A 11 40.06 12.69 -26.48
N GLU A 12 41.03 12.00 -25.87
CA GLU A 12 40.79 11.02 -24.80
C GLU A 12 40.24 11.67 -23.52
N GLN A 13 40.71 12.87 -23.18
CA GLN A 13 40.20 13.64 -22.04
C GLN A 13 38.77 14.14 -22.28
N TYR A 14 38.46 14.66 -23.46
CA TYR A 14 37.11 15.10 -23.84
C TYR A 14 36.12 13.91 -23.90
N MET A 15 36.58 12.73 -24.31
CA MET A 15 35.76 11.52 -24.31
C MET A 15 35.45 11.05 -22.87
N LYS A 16 36.43 11.09 -21.96
CA LYS A 16 36.23 10.73 -20.55
C LYS A 16 35.30 11.71 -19.82
N THR A 17 35.46 13.01 -20.03
CA THR A 17 34.55 14.02 -19.44
C THR A 17 33.16 13.94 -20.04
N GLY A 18 33.04 13.69 -21.35
CA GLY A 18 31.76 13.46 -22.02
C GLY A 18 31.00 12.24 -21.49
N ILE A 19 31.68 11.09 -21.35
CA ILE A 19 31.09 9.87 -20.77
C ILE A 19 30.66 10.12 -19.31
N GLY A 20 31.48 10.82 -18.52
CA GLY A 20 31.15 11.17 -17.14
C GLY A 20 29.88 12.04 -17.04
N MET A 21 29.75 13.05 -17.90
CA MET A 21 28.57 13.91 -17.93
C MET A 21 27.31 13.14 -18.35
N ILE A 22 27.41 12.25 -19.34
CA ILE A 22 26.29 11.38 -19.76
C ILE A 22 25.88 10.43 -18.65
N ALA A 23 26.84 9.82 -17.94
CA ALA A 23 26.57 8.92 -16.83
C ALA A 23 25.84 9.63 -15.68
N VAL A 24 26.27 10.85 -15.34
CA VAL A 24 25.60 11.69 -14.32
C VAL A 24 24.18 12.06 -14.76
N LEU A 25 24.00 12.46 -16.02
CA LEU A 25 22.67 12.78 -16.56
C LEU A 25 21.75 11.55 -16.52
N ALA A 26 22.24 10.39 -16.95
CA ALA A 26 21.49 9.14 -16.93
C ALA A 26 21.10 8.74 -15.50
N ALA A 27 22.03 8.86 -14.54
CA ALA A 27 21.76 8.61 -13.13
C ALA A 27 20.67 9.55 -12.57
N ALA A 28 20.72 10.84 -12.92
CA ALA A 28 19.72 11.82 -12.52
C ALA A 28 18.34 11.50 -13.08
N VAL A 29 18.25 11.11 -14.36
CA VAL A 29 16.99 10.69 -15.00
C VAL A 29 16.43 9.42 -14.33
N CYS A 30 17.27 8.43 -14.06
CA CYS A 30 16.86 7.21 -13.35
C CYS A 30 16.34 7.53 -11.93
N ALA A 31 17.04 8.40 -11.20
CA ALA A 31 16.61 8.83 -9.86
C ALA A 31 15.27 9.56 -9.89
N ALA A 32 15.05 10.45 -10.86
CA ALA A 32 13.78 11.15 -11.04
C ALA A 32 12.62 10.18 -11.33
N ASN A 33 12.82 9.20 -12.21
CA ASN A 33 11.81 8.17 -12.52
C ASN A 33 11.46 7.29 -11.30
N LEU A 34 12.48 6.91 -10.51
CA LEU A 34 12.27 6.16 -9.28
C LEU A 34 11.52 6.99 -8.23
N MET A 35 11.84 8.28 -8.12
CA MET A 35 11.14 9.18 -7.21
C MET A 35 9.68 9.34 -7.59
N GLN A 36 9.39 9.51 -8.89
CA GLN A 36 8.01 9.55 -9.39
C GLN A 36 7.26 8.27 -9.07
N THR A 37 7.86 7.10 -9.35
CA THR A 37 7.25 5.80 -9.01
C THR A 37 6.98 5.68 -7.50
N ALA A 38 7.90 6.17 -6.66
CA ALA A 38 7.71 6.19 -5.22
C ALA A 38 6.59 7.15 -4.75
N GLN A 39 6.35 8.23 -5.49
CA GLN A 39 5.22 9.14 -5.25
C GLN A 39 3.91 8.49 -5.68
N ASP A 40 3.86 7.90 -6.86
CA ASP A 40 2.67 7.20 -7.37
C ASP A 40 2.27 6.04 -6.44
N LEU A 41 3.25 5.26 -5.96
CA LEU A 41 3.00 4.22 -4.96
C LEU A 41 2.44 4.79 -3.65
N ARG A 42 2.94 5.96 -3.19
CA ARG A 42 2.38 6.63 -2.00
C ARG A 42 0.94 7.07 -2.24
N THR A 43 0.62 7.57 -3.44
CA THR A 43 -0.76 7.92 -3.80
C THR A 43 -1.68 6.71 -3.72
N VAL A 44 -1.24 5.54 -4.20
CA VAL A 44 -1.98 4.28 -4.04
C VAL A 44 -2.16 3.94 -2.56
N GLU A 45 -1.09 3.95 -1.77
CA GLU A 45 -1.10 3.62 -0.33
C GLU A 45 -2.03 4.54 0.49
N GLN A 46 -2.14 5.83 0.10
CA GLN A 46 -2.96 6.82 0.79
C GLN A 46 -4.41 6.81 0.35
N SER A 47 -4.69 6.53 -0.93
CA SER A 47 -6.05 6.60 -1.49
C SER A 47 -6.88 5.35 -1.20
N VAL A 48 -6.22 4.27 -0.75
CA VAL A 48 -6.84 2.98 -0.47
C VAL A 48 -6.89 2.72 1.03
N ILE A 49 -8.07 2.36 1.54
CA ILE A 49 -8.24 1.86 2.90
C ILE A 49 -8.53 0.37 2.84
N ARG A 50 -7.66 -0.40 3.49
CA ARG A 50 -7.69 -1.86 3.47
C ARG A 50 -8.54 -2.40 4.63
N LEU A 51 -9.03 -3.62 4.48
CA LEU A 51 -9.71 -4.37 5.53
C LEU A 51 -8.95 -5.65 5.80
N HIS A 52 -8.64 -5.90 7.07
CA HIS A 52 -7.95 -7.09 7.53
C HIS A 52 -8.78 -7.76 8.63
N ILE A 53 -9.30 -8.95 8.36
CA ILE A 53 -10.09 -9.70 9.35
C ILE A 53 -9.37 -11.00 9.69
N ARG A 54 -9.21 -11.26 10.99
CA ARG A 54 -8.63 -12.50 11.52
C ARG A 54 -9.72 -13.23 12.31
N ALA A 55 -9.98 -14.48 11.91
CA ALA A 55 -10.93 -15.35 12.60
C ALA A 55 -10.32 -15.91 13.89
N ASN A 56 -11.15 -16.48 14.75
CA ASN A 56 -10.70 -17.17 15.94
C ASN A 56 -9.81 -18.38 15.60
N SER A 57 -10.24 -19.23 14.66
CA SER A 57 -9.44 -20.36 14.15
C SER A 57 -9.62 -20.61 12.65
N ASP A 58 -8.99 -21.68 12.14
CA ASP A 58 -9.10 -22.16 10.77
C ASP A 58 -10.30 -23.10 10.52
N SER A 59 -11.16 -23.29 11.53
CA SER A 59 -12.36 -24.11 11.38
C SER A 59 -13.32 -23.51 10.33
N THR A 60 -14.04 -24.37 9.60
CA THR A 60 -15.02 -23.90 8.60
C THR A 60 -16.07 -22.96 9.20
N ALA A 61 -16.47 -23.18 10.46
CA ALA A 61 -17.39 -22.31 11.17
C ALA A 61 -16.81 -20.90 11.35
N ASP A 62 -15.59 -20.79 11.87
CA ASP A 62 -14.93 -19.50 12.11
C ASP A 62 -14.62 -18.77 10.80
N GLN A 63 -14.25 -19.51 9.76
CA GLN A 63 -14.05 -18.95 8.43
C GLN A 63 -15.36 -18.42 7.84
N THR A 64 -16.48 -19.11 8.03
CA THR A 64 -17.81 -18.66 7.55
C THR A 64 -18.26 -17.40 8.29
N VAL A 65 -18.12 -17.40 9.62
CA VAL A 65 -18.42 -16.25 10.48
C VAL A 65 -17.60 -15.03 10.08
N LYS A 66 -16.30 -15.21 9.78
CA LYS A 66 -15.45 -14.13 9.25
C LYS A 66 -15.98 -13.51 7.96
N LEU A 67 -16.54 -14.31 7.05
CA LEU A 67 -17.14 -13.80 5.82
C LEU A 67 -18.43 -13.02 6.10
N ALA A 68 -19.25 -13.46 7.07
CA ALA A 68 -20.43 -12.72 7.48
C ALA A 68 -20.08 -11.36 8.09
N VAL A 69 -19.05 -11.30 8.94
CA VAL A 69 -18.52 -10.03 9.48
C VAL A 69 -18.00 -9.13 8.37
N ARG A 70 -17.26 -9.68 7.40
CA ARG A 70 -16.80 -8.93 6.23
C ARG A 70 -17.96 -8.29 5.49
N ASP A 71 -18.98 -9.07 5.17
CA ASP A 71 -20.12 -8.60 4.37
C ASP A 71 -20.88 -7.50 5.09
N ALA A 72 -21.16 -7.68 6.38
CA ALA A 72 -21.81 -6.67 7.21
C ALA A 72 -21.02 -5.35 7.29
N LEU A 73 -19.68 -5.42 7.42
CA LEU A 73 -18.85 -4.21 7.43
C LEU A 73 -18.81 -3.52 6.07
N LEU A 74 -18.77 -4.27 4.97
CA LEU A 74 -18.72 -3.71 3.63
C LEU A 74 -20.05 -3.08 3.21
N GLU A 75 -21.17 -3.62 3.68
CA GLU A 75 -22.51 -3.07 3.45
C GLU A 75 -22.65 -1.64 4.01
N HIS A 76 -22.05 -1.38 5.17
CA HIS A 76 -22.07 -0.06 5.84
C HIS A 76 -20.83 0.81 5.54
N ALA A 77 -19.88 0.33 4.74
CA ALA A 77 -18.62 1.04 4.51
C ALA A 77 -18.83 2.44 3.90
N ALA A 78 -19.86 2.61 3.08
CA ALA A 78 -20.21 3.89 2.47
C ALA A 78 -20.77 4.91 3.48
N ASP A 79 -21.37 4.44 4.57
CA ASP A 79 -21.95 5.30 5.61
C ASP A 79 -20.86 5.90 6.52
N TRP A 80 -19.78 5.14 6.74
CA TRP A 80 -18.69 5.55 7.64
C TRP A 80 -17.64 6.45 6.99
N MET A 81 -17.68 6.57 5.66
CA MET A 81 -16.65 7.24 4.89
C MET A 81 -17.27 8.05 3.76
N PRO A 82 -16.89 9.33 3.60
CA PRO A 82 -17.33 10.11 2.45
C PRO A 82 -16.81 9.45 1.16
N GLN A 83 -17.63 9.43 0.11
CA GLN A 83 -17.22 8.89 -1.20
C GLN A 83 -16.38 9.88 -2.00
N GLU A 84 -16.51 11.16 -1.68
CA GLU A 84 -15.73 12.25 -2.27
C GLU A 84 -14.84 12.91 -1.21
N GLY A 85 -13.77 13.57 -1.66
CA GLY A 85 -12.87 14.32 -0.79
C GLY A 85 -11.54 13.63 -0.52
N ASP A 86 -10.71 14.30 0.29
CA ASP A 86 -9.33 13.89 0.50
C ASP A 86 -9.22 12.61 1.36
N PRO A 87 -8.16 11.80 1.15
CA PRO A 87 -7.99 10.56 1.90
C PRO A 87 -7.88 10.74 3.42
N GLU A 88 -7.44 11.90 3.91
CA GLU A 88 -7.30 12.17 5.34
C GLU A 88 -8.66 12.40 6.00
N ALA A 89 -9.56 13.14 5.34
CA ALA A 89 -10.94 13.34 5.77
C ALA A 89 -11.66 12.00 5.88
N ARG A 90 -11.44 11.11 4.90
CA ARG A 90 -11.98 9.76 4.93
C ARG A 90 -11.48 8.95 6.12
N CYS A 91 -10.18 9.01 6.41
CA CYS A 91 -9.60 8.33 7.56
C CYS A 91 -10.15 8.88 8.89
N ARG A 92 -10.33 10.20 9.01
CA ARG A 92 -10.91 10.81 10.22
C ARG A 92 -12.36 10.40 10.43
N ALA A 93 -13.17 10.38 9.37
CA ALA A 93 -14.56 9.93 9.43
C ALA A 93 -14.63 8.47 9.90
N LEU A 94 -13.88 7.59 9.22
CA LEU A 94 -13.78 6.17 9.55
C LEU A 94 -13.38 5.94 11.02
N GLN A 95 -12.38 6.68 11.52
CA GLN A 95 -11.93 6.58 12.92
C GLN A 95 -13.05 6.94 13.91
N GLY A 96 -13.91 7.91 13.58
CA GLY A 96 -15.06 8.29 14.41
C GLY A 96 -16.11 7.17 14.52
N HIS A 97 -16.23 6.33 13.48
CA HIS A 97 -17.21 5.25 13.40
C HIS A 97 -16.68 3.88 13.86
N LEU A 98 -15.44 3.78 14.39
CA LEU A 98 -14.91 2.51 14.88
C LEU A 98 -15.81 1.80 15.91
N PRO A 99 -16.45 2.49 16.88
CA PRO A 99 -17.38 1.85 17.80
C PRO A 99 -18.59 1.22 17.09
N GLU A 100 -19.12 1.90 16.07
CA GLU A 100 -20.24 1.40 15.27
C GLU A 100 -19.81 0.18 14.44
N MET A 101 -18.62 0.21 13.84
CA MET A 101 -18.07 -0.94 13.12
C MET A 101 -17.92 -2.16 14.03
N GLN A 102 -17.44 -1.96 15.25
CA GLN A 102 -17.32 -3.04 16.22
C GLN A 102 -18.69 -3.61 16.59
N GLU A 103 -19.69 -2.76 16.72
CA GLU A 103 -21.06 -3.18 16.97
C GLU A 103 -21.66 -3.95 15.79
N THR A 104 -21.46 -3.49 14.56
CA THR A 104 -21.86 -4.20 13.33
C THR A 104 -21.21 -5.58 13.26
N ALA A 105 -19.91 -5.68 13.52
CA ALA A 105 -19.20 -6.95 13.55
C ALA A 105 -19.74 -7.88 14.65
N ARG A 106 -20.04 -7.34 15.83
CA ARG A 106 -20.63 -8.10 16.95
C ARG A 106 -22.05 -8.58 16.64
N ALA A 107 -22.86 -7.77 15.98
CA ALA A 107 -24.19 -8.14 15.53
C ALA A 107 -24.14 -9.28 14.51
N ALA A 108 -23.21 -9.22 13.55
CA ALA A 108 -22.99 -10.29 12.57
C ALA A 108 -22.55 -11.61 13.23
N LEU A 109 -21.67 -11.55 14.24
CA LEU A 109 -21.27 -12.71 15.02
C LEU A 109 -22.47 -13.36 15.74
N ASN A 110 -23.25 -12.55 16.44
CA ASN A 110 -24.44 -13.02 17.17
C ASN A 110 -25.48 -13.64 16.23
N ALA A 111 -25.71 -13.03 15.06
CA ALA A 111 -26.63 -13.56 14.05
C ALA A 111 -26.17 -14.92 13.49
N ALA A 112 -24.86 -15.14 13.41
CA ALA A 112 -24.26 -16.42 13.04
C ALA A 112 -24.19 -17.43 14.20
N GLY A 113 -24.71 -17.10 15.38
CA GLY A 113 -24.64 -17.95 16.57
C GLY A 113 -23.24 -18.05 17.21
N CYS A 114 -22.34 -17.11 16.89
CA CYS A 114 -20.99 -17.04 17.43
C CYS A 114 -20.95 -16.03 18.59
N GLY A 115 -20.48 -16.50 19.76
CA GLY A 115 -20.34 -15.69 20.98
C GLY A 115 -18.93 -15.14 21.19
N ASP A 116 -18.05 -15.22 20.20
CA ASP A 116 -16.67 -14.76 20.32
C ASP A 116 -16.61 -13.24 20.49
N ALA A 117 -15.61 -12.78 21.24
CA ALA A 117 -15.31 -11.36 21.33
C ALA A 117 -14.81 -10.84 19.97
N VAL A 118 -15.09 -9.58 19.67
CA VAL A 118 -14.57 -8.90 18.48
C VAL A 118 -13.99 -7.56 18.86
N SER A 119 -12.83 -7.25 18.29
CA SER A 119 -12.21 -5.93 18.38
C SER A 119 -12.00 -5.34 17.00
N VAL A 120 -12.26 -4.05 16.87
CA VAL A 120 -12.02 -3.29 15.64
C VAL A 120 -11.06 -2.15 15.94
N SER A 121 -10.02 -2.03 15.13
CA SER A 121 -9.00 -0.99 15.25
C SER A 121 -8.65 -0.43 13.88
N PHE A 122 -8.07 0.77 13.85
CA PHE A 122 -7.59 1.40 12.62
C PHE A 122 -6.15 1.86 12.76
N GLY A 123 -5.33 1.57 11.76
CA GLY A 123 -3.93 2.00 11.75
C GLY A 123 -3.18 1.52 10.51
N GLU A 124 -1.88 1.80 10.49
CA GLU A 124 -0.99 1.33 9.43
C GLU A 124 -0.67 -0.16 9.60
N THR A 125 -0.86 -0.94 8.55
CA THR A 125 -0.58 -2.39 8.53
C THR A 125 0.16 -2.74 7.24
N ALA A 126 1.13 -3.64 7.35
CA ALA A 126 1.83 -4.17 6.19
C ALA A 126 0.97 -5.23 5.49
N PHE A 127 0.83 -5.12 4.17
CA PHE A 127 0.12 -6.09 3.35
C PHE A 127 1.06 -6.69 2.30
N PRO A 128 0.89 -7.98 1.98
CA PRO A 128 1.48 -8.54 0.77
C PRO A 128 0.78 -7.98 -0.47
N ALA A 129 1.41 -8.13 -1.63
CA ALA A 129 0.77 -7.87 -2.91
C ALA A 129 -0.47 -8.76 -3.07
N ARG A 130 -1.56 -8.19 -3.61
CA ARG A 130 -2.85 -8.89 -3.76
C ARG A 130 -3.55 -8.49 -5.05
N GLU A 131 -4.04 -9.48 -5.76
CA GLU A 131 -4.82 -9.35 -6.98
C GLU A 131 -6.32 -9.31 -6.67
N TYR A 132 -7.03 -8.39 -7.33
CA TYR A 132 -8.47 -8.16 -7.27
C TYR A 132 -8.98 -8.03 -8.70
N GLY A 133 -9.24 -9.16 -9.37
CA GLY A 133 -9.66 -9.16 -10.77
C GLY A 133 -8.55 -8.61 -11.68
N ALA A 134 -8.83 -7.51 -12.38
CA ALA A 134 -7.88 -6.85 -13.28
C ALA A 134 -6.88 -5.93 -12.56
N VAL A 135 -7.04 -5.72 -11.25
CA VAL A 135 -6.24 -4.78 -10.46
C VAL A 135 -5.35 -5.51 -9.47
N THR A 136 -4.07 -5.17 -9.42
CA THR A 136 -3.09 -5.69 -8.46
C THR A 136 -2.64 -4.59 -7.52
N LEU A 137 -2.95 -4.72 -6.23
CA LEU A 137 -2.41 -3.83 -5.21
C LEU A 137 -1.02 -4.31 -4.78
N PRO A 138 0.03 -3.46 -4.89
CA PRO A 138 1.40 -3.85 -4.57
C PRO A 138 1.59 -4.09 -3.06
N ALA A 139 2.65 -4.81 -2.70
CA ALA A 139 3.04 -4.95 -1.30
C ALA A 139 3.42 -3.58 -0.72
N GLY A 140 3.03 -3.32 0.53
CA GLY A 140 3.22 -1.99 1.12
C GLY A 140 2.59 -1.84 2.49
N THR A 141 2.72 -0.65 3.06
CA THR A 141 2.06 -0.28 4.31
C THR A 141 0.85 0.57 3.97
N TYR A 142 -0.32 0.11 4.37
CA TYR A 142 -1.60 0.75 4.09
C TYR A 142 -2.31 1.09 5.37
N ARG A 143 -3.18 2.10 5.29
CA ARG A 143 -4.17 2.35 6.34
C ARG A 143 -5.24 1.27 6.27
N ALA A 144 -5.53 0.64 7.40
CA ALA A 144 -6.42 -0.50 7.44
C ALA A 144 -7.30 -0.53 8.67
N VAL A 145 -8.54 -0.96 8.46
CA VAL A 145 -9.39 -1.47 9.54
C VAL A 145 -8.96 -2.91 9.82
N ARG A 146 -8.56 -3.19 11.06
CA ARG A 146 -8.25 -4.52 11.54
C ARG A 146 -9.36 -5.00 12.46
N VAL A 147 -9.89 -6.17 12.14
CA VAL A 147 -10.93 -6.86 12.90
C VAL A 147 -10.35 -8.16 13.42
N GLU A 148 -10.31 -8.33 14.73
CA GLU A 148 -9.86 -9.57 15.36
C GLU A 148 -11.04 -10.21 16.08
N ILE A 149 -11.37 -11.45 15.67
CA ILE A 149 -12.44 -12.26 16.24
C ILE A 149 -11.80 -13.32 17.14
N GLY A 150 -12.25 -13.43 18.38
CA GLY A 150 -11.70 -14.36 19.37
C GLY A 150 -10.20 -14.16 19.60
N SER A 151 -9.42 -15.24 19.49
CA SER A 151 -7.96 -15.20 19.61
C SER A 151 -7.25 -14.61 18.37
N GLY A 152 -7.95 -14.47 17.24
CA GLY A 152 -7.37 -14.02 15.97
C GLY A 152 -6.36 -14.99 15.36
N GLU A 153 -6.31 -16.25 15.78
CA GLU A 153 -5.30 -17.22 15.31
C GLU A 153 -5.61 -17.82 13.94
N GLY A 154 -6.83 -17.62 13.44
CA GLY A 154 -7.25 -18.09 12.13
C GLY A 154 -6.65 -17.31 10.96
N GLN A 155 -6.88 -17.84 9.77
CA GLN A 155 -6.40 -17.28 8.52
C GLN A 155 -6.83 -15.83 8.32
N ASN A 156 -5.90 -15.07 7.73
CA ASN A 156 -6.11 -13.68 7.35
C ASN A 156 -7.08 -13.58 6.18
N TRP A 157 -8.07 -12.70 6.29
CA TRP A 157 -8.84 -12.20 5.16
C TRP A 157 -8.38 -10.78 4.82
N TRP A 158 -7.89 -10.60 3.60
CA TRP A 158 -7.39 -9.32 3.10
C TRP A 158 -8.35 -8.77 2.07
N CYS A 159 -8.89 -7.58 2.30
CA CYS A 159 -9.83 -6.92 1.41
C CYS A 159 -9.51 -5.42 1.28
N VAL A 160 -10.28 -4.75 0.44
CA VAL A 160 -10.23 -3.30 0.27
C VAL A 160 -11.58 -2.72 0.66
N MET A 161 -11.60 -1.94 1.73
CA MET A 161 -12.82 -1.29 2.20
C MET A 161 -13.14 -0.05 1.38
N TYR A 162 -12.11 0.71 0.99
CA TYR A 162 -12.25 1.85 0.10
C TYR A 162 -11.10 1.92 -0.92
N PRO A 163 -11.39 2.17 -2.20
CA PRO A 163 -12.73 2.06 -2.80
C PRO A 163 -13.20 0.59 -2.75
N ALA A 164 -14.50 0.33 -2.92
CA ALA A 164 -15.09 -0.99 -2.70
C ALA A 164 -14.67 -2.02 -3.78
N MET A 165 -13.43 -2.52 -3.70
CA MET A 165 -12.81 -3.44 -4.67
C MET A 165 -12.87 -4.91 -4.22
N CYS A 166 -13.58 -5.21 -3.14
CA CYS A 166 -13.70 -6.57 -2.60
C CYS A 166 -14.38 -7.58 -3.54
N VAL A 167 -15.06 -7.09 -4.59
CA VAL A 167 -15.63 -7.92 -5.65
C VAL A 167 -14.79 -7.74 -6.92
N PRO A 168 -14.23 -8.82 -7.52
CA PRO A 168 -13.37 -8.72 -8.70
C PRO A 168 -13.99 -7.94 -9.86
N ALA A 169 -15.32 -8.05 -10.05
CA ALA A 169 -16.04 -7.36 -11.13
C ALA A 169 -16.13 -5.84 -10.94
N ALA A 170 -15.98 -5.33 -9.71
CA ALA A 170 -16.05 -3.91 -9.40
C ALA A 170 -14.67 -3.26 -9.28
N ALA A 171 -13.60 -4.06 -9.20
CA ALA A 171 -12.26 -3.59 -8.84
C ALA A 171 -11.67 -2.58 -9.85
N GLU A 172 -11.83 -2.83 -11.16
CA GLU A 172 -11.27 -1.97 -12.20
C GLU A 172 -11.92 -0.58 -12.22
N ASN A 173 -13.25 -0.51 -12.34
CA ASN A 173 -13.99 0.75 -12.32
C ASN A 173 -13.72 1.56 -11.04
N ALA A 174 -13.72 0.90 -9.89
CA ALA A 174 -13.45 1.54 -8.60
C ALA A 174 -12.02 2.09 -8.50
N ALA A 175 -11.04 1.39 -9.09
CA ALA A 175 -9.67 1.88 -9.17
C ALA A 175 -9.55 3.09 -10.11
N GLU A 176 -10.21 3.07 -11.28
CA GLU A 176 -10.20 4.18 -12.24
C GLU A 176 -10.87 5.45 -11.69
N GLU A 177 -11.93 5.31 -10.89
CA GLU A 177 -12.60 6.43 -10.25
C GLU A 177 -11.75 7.07 -9.13
N THR A 178 -10.90 6.28 -8.48
CA THR A 178 -10.15 6.71 -7.29
C THR A 178 -8.70 7.09 -7.59
N LEU A 179 -8.07 6.42 -8.56
CA LEU A 179 -6.67 6.57 -8.92
C LEU A 179 -6.54 7.14 -10.32
N SER A 180 -5.48 7.91 -10.55
CA SER A 180 -5.19 8.47 -11.87
C SER A 180 -3.69 8.44 -12.18
N GLY A 181 -3.36 8.55 -13.46
CA GLY A 181 -1.98 8.59 -13.94
C GLY A 181 -1.15 7.39 -13.51
N GLY A 182 0.07 7.63 -13.02
CA GLY A 182 1.00 6.57 -12.62
C GLY A 182 0.48 5.67 -11.49
N ALA A 183 -0.38 6.20 -10.59
CA ALA A 183 -0.97 5.41 -9.51
C ALA A 183 -1.94 4.34 -10.05
N LEU A 184 -2.73 4.69 -11.07
CA LEU A 184 -3.61 3.74 -11.76
C LEU A 184 -2.79 2.72 -12.57
N GLU A 185 -1.75 3.18 -13.29
CA GLU A 185 -0.88 2.26 -14.06
C GLU A 185 -0.16 1.24 -13.17
N ILE A 186 0.28 1.63 -11.98
CA ILE A 186 0.93 0.71 -11.03
C ILE A 186 0.01 -0.46 -10.67
N VAL A 187 -1.30 -0.20 -10.56
CA VAL A 187 -2.25 -1.23 -10.12
C VAL A 187 -2.83 -2.04 -11.28
N THR A 188 -2.93 -1.47 -12.49
CA THR A 188 -3.45 -2.17 -13.68
C THR A 188 -2.37 -2.88 -14.50
N GLN A 189 -1.10 -2.43 -14.42
CA GLN A 189 0.04 -2.98 -15.15
C GLN A 189 1.23 -3.28 -14.22
N PRO A 190 1.07 -4.17 -13.22
CA PRO A 190 2.09 -4.43 -12.20
C PRO A 190 3.43 -4.89 -12.77
N GLU A 191 3.43 -5.65 -13.87
CA GLU A 191 4.62 -6.17 -14.54
C GLU A 191 5.56 -5.09 -15.09
N LYS A 192 5.01 -3.94 -15.51
CA LYS A 192 5.79 -2.78 -15.97
C LYS A 192 6.58 -2.14 -14.84
N TYR A 193 6.11 -2.28 -13.60
CA TYR A 193 6.63 -1.58 -12.44
C TYR A 193 7.40 -2.48 -11.47
N GLU A 194 7.42 -3.81 -11.65
CA GLU A 194 8.04 -4.76 -10.70
C GLU A 194 9.47 -4.39 -10.29
N VAL A 195 10.33 -4.08 -11.27
CA VAL A 195 11.73 -3.69 -11.01
C VAL A 195 11.80 -2.35 -10.27
N ARG A 196 10.99 -1.37 -10.68
CA ARG A 196 10.98 -0.04 -10.06
C ARG A 196 10.47 -0.12 -8.63
N LEU A 197 9.45 -0.92 -8.36
CA LEU A 197 8.92 -1.17 -7.02
C LEU A 197 9.97 -1.82 -6.12
N LYS A 198 10.69 -2.84 -6.61
CA LYS A 198 11.83 -3.43 -5.88
C LYS A 198 12.92 -2.39 -5.57
N CYS A 199 13.26 -1.52 -6.50
CA CYS A 199 14.20 -0.42 -6.25
C CYS A 199 13.68 0.54 -5.16
N VAL A 200 12.39 0.87 -5.20
CA VAL A 200 11.74 1.73 -4.18
C VAL A 200 11.73 1.05 -2.80
N GLU A 201 11.48 -0.25 -2.72
CA GLU A 201 11.53 -1.02 -1.47
C GLU A 201 12.92 -1.00 -0.84
N VAL A 202 13.96 -1.26 -1.64
CA VAL A 202 15.36 -1.19 -1.20
C VAL A 202 15.69 0.22 -0.70
N TRP A 203 15.31 1.25 -1.45
CA TRP A 203 15.49 2.63 -1.05
C TRP A 203 14.80 2.95 0.29
N ARG A 204 13.52 2.56 0.45
CA ARG A 204 12.77 2.74 1.70
C ARG A 204 13.44 2.02 2.87
N ALA A 205 13.98 0.81 2.65
CA ALA A 205 14.71 0.06 3.67
C ALA A 205 16.01 0.76 4.10
N VAL A 206 16.78 1.30 3.15
CA VAL A 206 17.99 2.09 3.43
C VAL A 206 17.66 3.35 4.21
N VAL A 207 16.66 4.13 3.76
CA VAL A 207 16.25 5.37 4.44
C VAL A 207 15.76 5.08 5.87
N ARG A 208 14.98 4.02 6.07
CA ARG A 208 14.54 3.60 7.43
C ARG A 208 15.73 3.33 8.34
N ARG A 209 16.74 2.58 7.87
CA ARG A 209 17.96 2.28 8.64
C ARG A 209 18.77 3.53 9.00
N ILE A 210 18.89 4.48 8.08
CA ILE A 210 19.60 5.74 8.34
C ILE A 210 18.86 6.57 9.40
N ARG A 211 17.53 6.66 9.31
CA ARG A 211 16.70 7.39 10.28
C ARG A 211 16.76 6.76 11.67
N THR A 212 16.67 5.43 11.77
CA THR A 212 16.77 4.74 13.07
C THR A 212 18.15 4.93 13.70
N ALA A 213 19.23 4.79 12.92
CA ALA A 213 20.59 5.04 13.41
C ALA A 213 20.78 6.49 13.88
N SER A 214 20.20 7.47 13.17
CA SER A 214 20.24 8.87 13.57
C SER A 214 19.44 9.16 14.84
N ALA A 215 18.33 8.45 15.08
CA ALA A 215 17.51 8.60 16.29
C ALA A 215 18.20 8.00 17.52
N GLU A 216 18.91 6.87 17.36
CA GLU A 216 19.70 6.24 18.43
C GLU A 216 20.89 7.10 18.85
N MET A 217 21.52 7.82 17.91
CA MET A 217 22.62 8.76 18.21
C MET A 217 22.17 10.09 18.83
N GLY A 218 20.89 10.47 18.67
CA GLY A 218 20.33 11.74 19.16
C GLY A 218 19.63 11.66 20.52
N GLY A 219 19.36 10.46 21.04
CA GLY A 219 18.68 10.24 22.33
C GLY A 219 19.60 10.17 23.56
N GLY A 220 20.89 10.47 23.40
CA GLY A 220 21.88 10.50 24.47
C GLY A 220 22.39 11.91 24.74
N ILE A 221 21.53 12.80 25.26
CA ILE A 221 21.91 14.03 25.96
C ILE A 221 20.95 14.21 27.14
#